data_AF-A0A2E6G151-F1
#
_entry.id   AF-A0A2E6G151-F1
#
_cell.length_a   1.000
_cell.length_b   1.000
_cell.length_c   1.000
_cell.angle_alpha   90.00
_cell.angle_beta   90.00
_cell.angle_gamma   90.00
#
_symmetry.space_group_name_H-M   'P 1'
#
loop_
_entity.id
_entity.type
_entity.pdbx_description
1 polymer ?
#
loop_
_entity_poly.entity_id
_entity_poly.type
_entity_poly.pdbx_seq_one_letter_code
_entity_poly.pdbx_strand_id
1 'polypeptide(L)'
;MVRRGSRDKNPIAPRLPKSPPTTRILLEEISIIIMLGIIPSFLWAYFNASPGYIETGWPGLVLGGVILGVLSGLFWRPKQPTWWADGSKMFPRR
;
A
#
# COMPACT_ATOMS: atom_id res chain seq x y z
N MET A 1 -15.29 3.31 -13.29
CA MET A 1 -16.42 3.25 -12.33
C MET A 1 -16.94 4.67 -12.13
N VAL A 2 -18.17 4.97 -12.54
CA VAL A 2 -18.76 6.32 -12.41
C VAL A 2 -19.45 6.41 -11.04
N ARG A 3 -18.96 7.28 -10.15
CA ARG A 3 -19.65 7.63 -8.90
C ARG A 3 -20.89 8.45 -9.26
N ARG A 4 -22.08 7.84 -9.19
CA ARG A 4 -23.33 8.57 -9.47
C ARG A 4 -23.56 9.65 -8.40
N GLY A 5 -23.93 10.85 -8.85
CA GLY A 5 -24.19 12.00 -7.98
C GLY A 5 -25.38 11.74 -7.06
N SER A 6 -25.38 12.40 -5.89
CA SER A 6 -26.30 12.19 -4.77
C SER A 6 -27.81 12.37 -5.06
N ARG A 7 -28.21 12.65 -6.31
CA ARG A 7 -29.59 12.95 -6.72
C ARG A 7 -30.38 11.76 -7.29
N ASP A 8 -29.76 10.61 -7.57
CA ASP A 8 -30.47 9.44 -8.09
C ASP A 8 -31.09 8.59 -6.96
N LYS A 9 -32.41 8.74 -6.78
CA LYS A 9 -33.23 7.96 -5.83
C LYS A 9 -33.67 6.61 -6.39
N ASN A 10 -32.78 5.83 -7.01
CA ASN A 10 -33.13 4.46 -7.39
C ASN A 10 -32.87 3.51 -6.20
N PRO A 11 -33.90 2.93 -5.56
CA PRO A 11 -33.74 2.06 -4.38
C PRO A 11 -33.03 0.74 -4.67
N ILE A 12 -32.92 0.37 -5.96
CA ILE A 12 -32.27 -0.87 -6.42
C ILE A 12 -30.77 -0.64 -6.68
N ALA A 13 -30.31 0.61 -6.76
CA ALA A 13 -28.91 0.90 -7.12
C ALA A 13 -27.96 0.70 -5.92
N PRO A 14 -26.95 -0.18 -6.04
CA PRO A 14 -25.97 -0.44 -5.00
C PRO A 14 -25.01 0.75 -4.84
N ARG A 15 -24.80 1.21 -3.61
CA ARG A 15 -23.95 2.37 -3.30
C ARG A 15 -22.54 1.93 -2.93
N LEU A 16 -21.52 2.53 -3.57
CA LEU A 16 -20.14 2.33 -3.14
C LEU A 16 -19.97 2.74 -1.67
N PRO A 17 -19.17 2.02 -0.88
CA PRO A 17 -18.78 2.49 0.43
C PRO A 17 -18.19 3.89 0.33
N LYS A 18 -18.54 4.74 1.29
CA LYS A 18 -18.24 6.19 1.27
C LYS A 18 -16.73 6.47 1.20
N SER A 19 -15.90 5.54 1.67
CA SER A 19 -14.46 5.59 1.65
C SER A 19 -13.87 4.18 1.56
N PRO A 20 -12.79 3.97 0.80
CA PRO A 20 -11.98 2.75 0.91
C PRO A 20 -11.36 2.64 2.32
N PRO A 21 -10.96 1.43 2.76
CA PRO A 21 -10.30 1.21 4.05
C PRO A 21 -8.85 1.70 4.02
N THR A 22 -8.65 3.03 4.07
CA THR A 22 -7.34 3.69 3.91
C THR A 22 -6.29 3.20 4.91
N THR A 23 -6.66 2.97 6.18
CA THR A 23 -5.74 2.53 7.23
C THR A 23 -5.12 1.16 6.93
N ARG A 24 -5.91 0.22 6.40
CA ARG A 24 -5.43 -1.12 6.06
C ARG A 24 -4.40 -1.06 4.93
N ILE A 25 -4.69 -0.25 3.91
CA ILE A 25 -3.80 -0.04 2.76
C ILE A 25 -2.49 0.60 3.22
N LEU A 26 -2.58 1.60 4.11
CA LEU A 26 -1.40 2.27 4.64
C LEU A 26 -0.51 1.33 5.45
N LEU A 27 -1.10 0.49 6.31
CA LEU A 27 -0.35 -0.51 7.09
C LEU A 27 0.34 -1.54 6.19
N GLU A 28 -0.34 -1.97 5.12
CA GLU A 28 0.23 -2.87 4.12
C GLU A 28 1.42 -2.23 3.41
N GLU A 29 1.30 -0.98 2.97
CA GLU A 29 2.39 -0.23 2.34
C GLU A 29 3.58 -0.03 3.29
N ILE A 30 3.35 0.30 4.56
CA ILE A 30 4.40 0.40 5.58
C ILE A 30 5.11 -0.95 5.76
N SER A 31 4.36 -2.05 5.84
CA SER A 31 4.93 -3.38 6.02
C SER A 31 5.82 -3.79 4.84
N ILE A 32 5.39 -3.48 3.61
CA ILE A 32 6.15 -3.75 2.39
C ILE A 32 7.43 -2.92 2.35
N ILE A 33 7.35 -1.62 2.68
CA ILE A 33 8.51 -0.74 2.70
C ILE A 33 9.57 -1.22 3.71
N ILE A 34 9.14 -1.67 4.89
CA ILE A 34 10.06 -2.20 5.89
C ILE A 34 10.71 -3.50 5.39
N MET A 35 9.90 -4.46 4.93
CA MET A 35 10.35 -5.80 4.59
C MET A 35 11.16 -5.88 3.29
N LEU A 36 10.74 -5.15 2.25
CA LEU A 36 11.37 -5.20 0.92
C LEU A 36 12.28 -4.00 0.65
N GLY A 37 12.23 -2.97 1.48
CA GLY A 37 13.00 -1.75 1.30
C GLY A 37 14.08 -1.58 2.36
N ILE A 38 13.66 -1.25 3.58
CA ILE A 38 14.58 -0.87 4.67
C ILE A 38 15.45 -2.05 5.10
N ILE A 39 14.86 -3.19 5.45
CA ILE A 39 15.61 -4.38 5.91
C ILE A 39 16.69 -4.79 4.89
N PRO A 40 16.37 -5.03 3.61
CA PRO A 40 17.38 -5.41 2.62
C PRO A 40 18.44 -4.32 2.39
N SER A 41 18.10 -3.04 2.54
CA SER A 41 19.08 -1.94 2.45
C SER A 41 20.12 -2.01 3.58
N PHE A 42 19.68 -2.26 4.82
CA PHE A 42 20.58 -2.46 5.95
C PHE A 42 21.36 -3.77 5.85
N LEU A 43 20.72 -4.83 5.38
CA LEU A 43 21.37 -6.13 5.19
C LEU A 43 22.50 -6.03 4.16
N TRP A 44 22.26 -5.30 3.06
CA TRP A 44 23.30 -5.05 2.06
C TRP A 44 24.47 -4.25 2.64
N ALA A 45 24.18 -3.17 3.39
CA ALA A 45 25.20 -2.35 4.03
C ALA A 45 26.01 -3.13 5.08
N TYR A 46 25.38 -4.04 5.81
CA TYR A 46 26.05 -4.87 6.80
C TYR A 46 27.16 -5.73 6.19
N PHE A 47 26.96 -6.25 4.97
CA PHE A 47 27.96 -7.10 4.31
C PHE A 47 28.95 -6.34 3.42
N ASN A 48 28.55 -5.20 2.84
CA ASN A 48 29.31 -4.56 1.76
C ASN A 48 29.84 -3.16 2.12
N ALA A 49 29.31 -2.51 3.16
CA ALA A 49 29.73 -1.15 3.48
C ALA A 49 31.00 -1.14 4.35
N SER A 50 31.72 -0.02 4.30
CA SER A 50 32.87 0.20 5.17
C SER A 50 32.45 0.22 6.65
N PRO A 51 33.36 -0.13 7.58
CA PRO A 51 33.12 0.02 9.01
C PRO A 51 32.68 1.45 9.36
N GLY A 52 31.70 1.60 10.25
CA GLY A 52 31.14 2.91 10.66
C GLY A 52 30.15 3.54 9.66
N TYR A 53 29.93 2.94 8.48
CA TYR A 53 28.98 3.46 7.49
C TYR A 53 27.53 3.43 8.01
N ILE A 54 27.13 2.37 8.70
CA ILE A 54 25.76 2.27 9.24
C ILE A 54 25.56 3.34 10.34
N GLU A 55 26.53 3.57 11.19
CA GLU A 55 26.42 4.52 12.31
C GLU A 55 26.20 5.97 11.84
N THR A 56 26.87 6.35 10.74
CA THR A 56 26.84 7.72 10.21
C THR A 56 25.87 7.90 9.03
N GLY A 57 25.67 6.85 8.24
CA GLY A 57 24.94 6.85 6.97
C GLY A 57 23.55 6.22 7.01
N TRP A 58 23.07 5.76 8.17
CA TRP A 58 21.75 5.13 8.28
C TRP A 58 20.58 5.96 7.73
N PRO A 59 20.55 7.32 7.77
CA PRO A 59 19.44 8.06 7.18
C PRO A 59 19.34 7.84 5.67
N GLY A 60 20.48 7.71 4.98
CA GLY A 60 20.53 7.38 3.55
C GLY A 60 20.05 5.96 3.26
N LEU A 61 20.36 5.00 4.14
CA LEU A 61 19.88 3.62 4.04
C LEU A 61 18.36 3.52 4.22
N VAL A 62 17.81 4.26 5.17
CA VAL A 62 16.35 4.34 5.35
C VAL A 62 15.70 4.99 4.14
N LEU A 63 16.24 6.10 3.65
CA LEU A 63 15.68 6.81 2.50
C LEU A 63 15.74 5.95 1.22
N GLY A 64 16.88 5.31 0.96
CA GLY A 64 17.04 4.35 -0.13
C GLY A 64 16.08 3.17 -0.01
N GLY A 65 15.91 2.63 1.20
CA GLY A 65 14.95 1.57 1.50
C GLY A 65 13.49 2.00 1.28
N VAL A 66 13.10 3.21 1.69
CA VAL A 66 11.77 3.74 1.41
C VAL A 66 11.52 3.87 -0.09
N ILE A 67 12.48 4.42 -0.84
CA ILE A 67 12.38 4.53 -2.30
C ILE A 67 12.25 3.14 -2.95
N LEU A 68 13.10 2.19 -2.57
CA LEU A 68 13.02 0.79 -3.03
C LEU A 68 11.68 0.15 -2.70
N GLY A 69 11.18 0.34 -1.48
CA GLY A 69 9.90 -0.19 -1.02
C GLY A 69 8.72 0.37 -1.82
N VAL A 70 8.69 1.68 -2.07
CA VAL A 70 7.65 2.32 -2.89
C VAL A 70 7.73 1.85 -4.35
N LEU A 71 8.94 1.77 -4.92
CA LEU A 71 9.15 1.27 -6.28
C LEU A 71 8.74 -0.20 -6.42
N SER A 72 8.97 -1.04 -5.40
CA SER A 72 8.51 -2.44 -5.40
C SER A 72 6.98 -2.54 -5.52
N GLY A 73 6.25 -1.61 -4.88
CA GLY A 73 4.80 -1.51 -4.96
C GLY A 73 4.27 -1.10 -6.33
N LEU A 74 5.08 -0.46 -7.19
CA LEU A 74 4.70 -0.16 -8.59
C LEU A 74 4.70 -1.43 -9.45
N PHE A 75 5.62 -2.36 -9.21
CA PHE A 75 5.73 -3.61 -9.98
C PHE A 75 4.86 -4.74 -9.41
N TRP A 76 4.75 -4.85 -8.08
CA TRP A 76 4.11 -5.97 -7.38
C TRP A 76 2.93 -5.53 -6.50
N ARG A 77 2.14 -4.52 -6.89
CA ARG A 77 1.09 -4.00 -6.01
C ARG A 77 0.12 -5.12 -5.56
N PRO A 78 -0.08 -5.34 -4.24
CA PRO A 78 -1.07 -6.30 -3.76
C PRO A 78 -2.48 -5.95 -4.26
N LYS A 79 -3.22 -6.96 -4.70
CA LYS A 79 -4.58 -6.78 -5.23
C LYS A 79 -5.50 -6.24 -4.13
N GLN A 80 -6.03 -5.04 -4.37
CA GLN A 80 -7.00 -4.43 -3.48
C GLN A 80 -8.35 -5.16 -3.57
N PRO A 81 -9.10 -5.29 -2.45
CA PRO A 81 -10.40 -5.94 -2.45
C PRO A 81 -11.34 -5.22 -3.43
N THR A 82 -11.91 -5.99 -4.35
CA THR A 82 -12.93 -5.49 -5.27
C THR A 82 -14.31 -5.67 -4.64
N TRP A 83 -15.23 -4.77 -4.94
CA TRP A 83 -16.60 -4.84 -4.43
C TRP A 83 -17.51 -5.32 -5.55
N TRP A 84 -18.43 -6.23 -5.24
CA TRP A 84 -19.50 -6.61 -6.15
C TRP A 84 -20.85 -6.28 -5.53
N ALA A 85 -21.83 -6.08 -6.39
CA ALA A 85 -23.16 -5.66 -6.01
C ALA A 85 -24.15 -6.82 -6.16
N ASP A 86 -24.98 -7.03 -5.13
CA ASP A 86 -26.15 -7.89 -5.16
C ASP A 86 -27.37 -7.06 -4.77
N GLY A 87 -28.23 -6.75 -5.74
CA GLY A 87 -29.32 -5.79 -5.58
C GLY A 87 -28.82 -4.44 -5.02
N SER A 88 -29.30 -4.06 -3.83
CA SER A 88 -28.95 -2.80 -3.15
C SER A 88 -27.75 -2.89 -2.20
N LYS A 89 -27.18 -4.09 -1.98
CA LYS A 89 -26.08 -4.32 -1.03
C LYS A 89 -24.75 -4.54 -1.77
N MET A 90 -23.65 -4.12 -1.15
CA MET A 90 -22.29 -4.39 -1.64
C MET A 90 -21.58 -5.38 -0.73
N PHE A 91 -20.91 -6.34 -1.36
CA PHE A 91 -20.12 -7.37 -0.68
C PHE A 91 -18.65 -7.26 -1.10
N PRO A 92 -17.70 -7.37 -0.16
CA PRO A 92 -16.29 -7.47 -0.51
C PRO A 92 -16.05 -8.81 -1.21
N ARG A 93 -15.46 -8.78 -2.40
CA ARG A 93 -14.99 -9.96 -3.11
C ARG A 93 -13.72 -10.46 -2.41
N ARG A 94 -13.78 -11.67 -1.88
CA ARG A 94 -12.67 -12.33 -1.17
C ARG A 94 -11.58 -12.76 -2.14
#